data_AF-A0A661WDH9-F1
#
_entry.id   AF-A0A661WDH9-F1
#
_cell.length_a   1.000
_cell.length_b   1.000
_cell.length_c   1.000
_cell.angle_alpha   90.00
_cell.angle_beta   90.00
_cell.angle_gamma   90.00
#
_symmetry.space_group_name_H-M   'P 1'
#
loop_
_entity.id
_entity.type
_entity.pdbx_description
1 polymer ?
#
loop_
_entity_poly.entity_id
_entity_poly.type
_entity_poly.pdbx_seq_one_letter_code
_entity_poly.pdbx_strand_id
1 'polypeptide(L)'
;GYQTEKTLKELGEKVSDDDRKDIEGKLETLKKAAEGDDAESIKKATEDLQNAFNAISQQLYAQEESAQQAPPTGESVPPEDDDDVIEGEVSEE
;
A
#
# COMPACT_ATOMS: atom_id res chain seq x y z
N GLY A 1 -14.60 -4.64 10.05
CA GLY A 1 -13.92 -4.81 11.35
C GLY A 1 -12.86 -5.88 11.27
N TYR A 2 -13.24 -7.14 11.51
CA TYR A 2 -12.30 -8.25 11.71
C TYR A 2 -11.34 -8.50 10.53
N GLN A 3 -11.83 -8.34 9.31
CA GLN A 3 -11.03 -8.58 8.11
C GLN A 3 -9.93 -7.52 7.96
N THR A 4 -10.25 -6.24 8.18
CA THR A 4 -9.28 -5.14 8.12
C THR A 4 -8.23 -5.24 9.23
N GLU A 5 -8.61 -5.64 10.45
CA GLU A 5 -7.67 -5.87 11.56
C GLU A 5 -6.69 -7.00 11.22
N LYS A 6 -7.19 -8.09 10.62
CA LYS A 6 -6.36 -9.21 10.17
C LYS A 6 -5.40 -8.75 9.07
N THR A 7 -5.91 -8.08 8.05
CA THR A 7 -5.10 -7.62 6.92
C THR A 7 -4.06 -6.60 7.37
N LEU A 8 -4.38 -5.69 8.29
CA LEU A 8 -3.42 -4.75 8.87
C LEU A 8 -2.30 -5.45 9.64
N LYS A 9 -2.64 -6.53 10.35
CA LYS A 9 -1.67 -7.36 11.07
C LYS A 9 -0.75 -8.13 10.13
N GLU A 10 -1.30 -8.61 9.00
CA GLU A 10 -0.56 -9.28 7.93
C GLU A 10 0.34 -8.30 7.16
N LEU A 11 -0.13 -7.08 6.89
CA LEU A 11 0.66 -5.99 6.33
C LEU A 11 1.60 -5.34 7.36
N GLY A 12 1.50 -5.72 8.64
CA GLY A 12 2.13 -4.99 9.72
C GLY A 12 3.65 -4.85 9.61
N GLU A 13 4.36 -5.84 9.08
CA GLU A 13 5.82 -5.74 8.84
C GLU A 13 6.17 -4.88 7.62
N LYS A 14 5.20 -4.65 6.74
CA LYS A 14 5.31 -3.95 5.47
C LYS A 14 4.82 -2.49 5.55
N VAL A 15 4.23 -2.09 6.68
CA VAL A 15 3.56 -0.80 6.88
C VAL A 15 4.15 -0.09 8.09
N SER A 16 4.30 1.23 8.00
CA SER A 16 4.86 2.03 9.09
C SER A 16 3.97 1.99 10.34
N ASP A 17 4.57 2.22 11.51
CA ASP A 17 3.85 2.25 12.79
C ASP A 17 2.80 3.38 12.83
N ASP A 18 3.09 4.49 12.14
CA ASP A 18 2.19 5.65 12.02
C ASP A 18 0.94 5.30 11.19
N ASP A 19 1.15 4.72 10.01
CA ASP A 19 0.11 4.22 9.10
C ASP A 19 -0.78 3.16 9.77
N ARG A 20 -0.15 2.26 10.55
CA ARG A 20 -0.88 1.25 11.32
C ARG A 20 -1.80 1.89 12.36
N LYS A 21 -1.29 2.85 13.14
CA LYS A 21 -2.09 3.58 14.14
C LYS A 21 -3.24 4.34 13.49
N ASP A 22 -3.03 4.95 12.32
CA ASP A 22 -4.09 5.67 11.59
C ASP A 22 -5.24 4.73 11.20
N ILE A 23 -4.94 3.55 10.62
CA ILE A 23 -5.97 2.55 10.30
C ILE A 23 -6.68 2.06 11.57
N GLU A 24 -5.96 1.73 12.64
CA GLU A 24 -6.57 1.27 13.89
C GLU A 24 -7.54 2.31 14.47
N GLY A 25 -7.17 3.59 14.45
CA GLY A 25 -8.03 4.69 14.90
C GLY A 25 -9.29 4.87 14.04
N LYS A 26 -9.15 4.79 12.70
CA LYS A 26 -10.30 4.85 11.78
C LYS A 26 -11.22 3.66 11.93
N LEU A 27 -10.66 2.48 12.20
CA LEU A 27 -11.42 1.27 12.43
C LEU A 27 -12.21 1.30 13.74
N GLU A 28 -11.62 1.86 14.80
CA GLU A 28 -12.32 2.10 16.06
C GLU A 28 -13.44 3.13 15.89
N THR A 29 -13.19 4.19 15.11
CA THR A 29 -14.20 5.20 14.76
C THR A 29 -15.35 4.60 13.98
N LEU A 30 -15.07 3.75 12.99
CA LEU A 30 -16.09 3.01 12.24
C LEU A 30 -16.90 2.07 13.14
N LYS A 31 -16.24 1.34 14.06
CA LYS A 31 -16.92 0.49 15.04
C LYS A 31 -17.89 1.31 15.90
N LYS A 32 -17.42 2.42 16.49
CA LYS A 32 -18.25 3.33 17.29
C LYS A 32 -19.41 3.93 16.50
N ALA A 33 -19.16 4.35 15.26
CA ALA A 33 -20.21 4.87 14.39
C ALA A 33 -21.26 3.80 14.06
N ALA A 34 -20.82 2.56 13.85
CA ALA A 34 -21.69 1.41 13.57
C ALA A 34 -22.48 0.91 14.79
N GLU A 35 -22.09 1.30 16.01
CA GLU A 35 -22.88 1.08 17.23
C GLU A 35 -24.03 2.09 17.36
N GLY A 36 -24.01 3.18 16.60
CA GLY A 36 -25.12 4.14 16.49
C GLY A 36 -25.94 3.95 15.21
N ASP A 37 -26.92 4.84 15.01
CA ASP A 37 -27.83 4.83 13.86
C ASP A 37 -27.48 5.88 12.79
N ASP A 38 -26.28 6.45 12.88
CA ASP A 38 -25.87 7.62 12.12
C ASP A 38 -25.23 7.20 10.77
N ALA A 39 -26.08 6.91 9.79
CA ALA A 39 -25.68 6.32 8.51
C ALA A 39 -24.64 7.17 7.74
N GLU A 40 -24.71 8.51 7.83
CA GLU A 40 -23.71 9.40 7.26
C GLU A 40 -22.34 9.23 7.94
N SER A 41 -22.33 9.12 9.28
CA SER A 41 -21.12 8.89 10.05
C SER A 41 -20.48 7.54 9.75
N ILE A 42 -21.29 6.48 9.61
CA ILE A 42 -20.82 5.14 9.21
C ILE A 42 -20.21 5.18 7.81
N LYS A 43 -20.89 5.84 6.86
CA LYS A 43 -20.41 5.96 5.48
C LYS A 43 -19.08 6.70 5.43
N LYS A 44 -19.01 7.85 6.10
CA LYS A 44 -17.78 8.65 6.17
C LYS A 44 -16.63 7.87 6.81
N ALA A 45 -16.87 7.19 7.93
CA ALA A 45 -15.86 6.37 8.59
C ALA A 45 -15.40 5.18 7.70
N THR A 46 -16.31 4.63 6.89
CA THR A 46 -15.98 3.57 5.93
C THR A 46 -15.11 4.10 4.79
N GLU A 47 -15.45 5.27 4.24
CA GLU A 47 -14.66 5.94 3.19
C GLU A 47 -13.27 6.35 3.71
N ASP A 48 -13.20 6.92 4.91
CA ASP A 48 -11.94 7.30 5.56
C ASP A 48 -11.03 6.08 5.77
N LEU A 49 -11.60 4.95 6.21
CA LEU A 49 -10.87 3.69 6.38
C LEU A 49 -10.38 3.12 5.05
N GLN A 50 -11.21 3.13 4.00
CA GLN A 50 -10.82 2.67 2.66
C GLN A 50 -9.72 3.53 2.06
N ASN A 51 -9.81 4.86 2.20
CA ASN A 51 -8.79 5.77 1.70
C ASN A 51 -7.43 5.53 2.38
N ALA A 52 -7.41 5.33 3.71
CA ALA A 52 -6.20 4.97 4.43
C ALA A 52 -5.59 3.66 3.89
N PHE A 53 -6.43 2.65 3.71
CA PHE A 53 -5.99 1.33 3.22
C PHE A 53 -5.44 1.39 1.80
N ASN A 54 -6.07 2.17 0.92
CA ASN A 54 -5.58 2.41 -0.44
C ASN A 54 -4.25 3.15 -0.46
N ALA A 55 -4.10 4.20 0.35
CA ALA A 55 -2.83 4.95 0.44
C ALA A 55 -1.68 4.03 0.88
N ILE A 56 -1.92 3.19 1.88
CA ILE A 56 -0.93 2.23 2.37
C ILE A 56 -0.65 1.14 1.32
N SER A 57 -1.66 0.68 0.60
CA SER A 57 -1.46 -0.29 -0.49
C SER A 57 -0.58 0.31 -1.60
N GLN A 58 -0.82 1.56 -1.99
CA GLN A 58 0.01 2.27 -2.97
C GLN A 58 1.45 2.46 -2.46
N GLN A 59 1.61 2.86 -1.21
CA GLN A 59 2.93 3.03 -0.59
C GLN A 59 3.69 1.70 -0.52
N LEU A 60 2.99 0.61 -0.22
CA LEU A 60 3.57 -0.73 -0.18
C LEU A 60 3.97 -1.21 -1.58
N TYR A 61 3.11 -1.02 -2.59
CA TYR A 61 3.46 -1.33 -3.98
C TYR A 61 4.67 -0.51 -4.44
N ALA A 62 4.73 0.79 -4.13
CA ALA A 62 5.87 1.63 -4.45
C ALA A 62 7.16 1.20 -3.73
N GLN A 63 7.04 0.73 -2.47
CA GLN A 63 8.16 0.18 -1.72
C GLN A 63 8.63 -1.17 -2.29
N GLU A 64 7.72 -2.01 -2.77
CA GLU A 64 8.02 -3.31 -3.39
C GLU A 64 8.70 -3.12 -4.76
N GLU A 65 8.23 -2.17 -5.56
CA GLU A 65 8.85 -1.77 -6.84
C GLU A 65 10.26 -1.19 -6.62
N SER A 66 10.44 -0.36 -5.58
CA SER A 66 11.76 0.16 -5.20
C SER A 66 12.70 -0.92 -4.66
N ALA A 67 12.17 -1.96 -3.99
CA ALA A 67 12.96 -3.08 -3.49
C ALA A 67 13.39 -4.05 -4.62
N GLN A 68 12.66 -4.08 -5.74
CA GLN A 68 13.01 -4.86 -6.93
C GLN A 68 14.02 -4.15 -7.85
N GLN A 69 14.34 -2.87 -7.60
CA GLN A 69 15.41 -2.12 -8.29
C GLN A 69 16.74 -2.09 -7.54
N ALA A 70 16.91 -2.84 -6.44
CA ALA A 70 18.24 -3.11 -5.92
C ALA A 70 19.00 -3.93 -6.99
N PRO A 71 20.08 -3.40 -7.60
CA PRO A 71 20.87 -4.20 -8.53
C PRO A 71 21.40 -5.42 -7.77
N PRO A 72 21.49 -6.61 -8.39
CA PRO A 72 22.27 -7.68 -7.82
C PRO A 72 23.73 -7.22 -7.76
N THR A 73 24.15 -6.67 -6.62
CA THR A 73 25.57 -6.43 -6.36
C THR A 73 26.21 -7.77 -6.10
N GLY A 74 26.88 -8.30 -7.13
CA GLY A 74 27.91 -9.31 -6.98
C GLY A 74 27.88 -10.43 -8.01
N GLU A 75 28.23 -10.14 -9.27
CA GLU A 75 29.34 -10.86 -9.92
C GLU A 75 29.77 -10.12 -11.20
N SER A 76 31.00 -9.64 -11.14
CA SER A 76 31.96 -9.34 -12.22
C SER A 76 31.45 -9.34 -13.67
N VAL A 77 31.44 -8.15 -14.28
CA VAL A 77 31.52 -7.98 -15.73
C VAL A 77 32.85 -8.53 -16.25
N PRO A 78 32.86 -9.16 -17.44
CA PRO A 78 33.68 -8.63 -18.52
C PRO A 78 32.79 -8.11 -19.66
N PRO A 79 33.26 -7.12 -20.43
CA PRO A 79 32.46 -6.44 -21.45
C PRO A 79 32.46 -7.25 -22.76
N GLU A 80 31.36 -7.16 -23.50
CA GLU A 80 31.14 -7.44 -24.94
C GLU A 80 29.62 -7.69 -25.07
N ASP A 81 28.84 -7.14 -25.97
CA ASP A 81 28.92 -6.16 -27.06
C ASP A 81 27.42 -5.89 -27.38
N ASP A 82 27.11 -4.71 -27.93
CA ASP A 82 25.86 -4.28 -28.58
C ASP A 82 24.67 -5.26 -28.75
N ASP A 83 23.48 -4.81 -28.32
CA ASP A 83 22.17 -4.83 -29.01
C ASP A 83 21.06 -4.86 -27.94
N ASP A 84 20.35 -3.76 -27.66
CA ASP A 84 19.23 -3.20 -28.43
C ASP A 84 17.91 -3.46 -27.66
N VAL A 85 16.97 -2.54 -27.83
CA VAL A 85 15.58 -2.56 -27.36
C VAL A 85 15.30 -2.22 -25.88
N ILE A 86 15.33 -0.92 -25.65
CA ILE A 86 14.29 -0.19 -24.91
C ILE A 86 12.88 -0.47 -25.50
N GLU A 87 12.06 -1.27 -24.81
CA GLU A 87 10.59 -1.35 -24.99
C GLU A 87 9.93 -1.26 -23.60
N GLY A 88 9.00 -0.36 -23.29
CA GLY A 88 8.31 0.59 -24.12
C GLY A 88 7.97 1.84 -23.31
N GLU A 89 8.27 2.97 -23.92
CA GLU A 89 7.66 4.26 -23.66
C GLU A 89 6.13 4.15 -23.78
N VAL A 90 5.46 4.80 -22.83
CA VAL A 90 4.01 4.98 -22.77
C VAL A 90 3.51 5.77 -23.98
N SER A 91 2.51 5.19 -24.65
CA SER A 91 1.34 5.82 -25.29
C SER A 91 1.34 7.33 -25.55
N GLU A 92 1.08 7.75 -26.78
CA GLU A 92 0.23 8.91 -27.13
C GLU A 92 -0.02 8.97 -28.66
N GLU A 93 -1.11 8.37 -29.15
CA GLU A 93 -2.20 8.99 -29.96
C GLU A 93 -3.24 7.97 -30.46
#